data_AF-A0A6V7IKL4-F1
#
_entry.id   AF-A0A6V7IKL4-F1
#
_cell.length_a   1.000
_cell.length_b   1.000
_cell.length_c   1.000
_cell.angle_alpha   90.00
_cell.angle_beta   90.00
_cell.angle_gamma   90.00
#
_symmetry.space_group_name_H-M   'P 1'
#
loop_
_entity.id
_entity.type
_entity.pdbx_description
1 polymer ?
#
loop_
_entity_poly.entity_id
_entity_poly.type
_entity_poly.pdbx_seq_one_letter_code
_entity_poly.pdbx_strand_id
1 'polypeptide(L)' 'VLLKDFIKNMETSINNKTSLKMALYSAHEVNIASILGVLGVYEAHMPEYSSAVIVELLEDNSGHFVR' A
#
# COMPACT_ATOMS: atom_id res chain seq x y z
N VAL A 1 10.74 -5.02 -1.76
CA VAL A 1 10.29 -4.84 -3.17
C VAL A 1 8.89 -4.26 -3.21
N LEU A 2 7.90 -4.88 -2.55
CA LEU A 2 6.49 -4.44 -2.59
C LEU A 2 6.22 -2.98 -2.17
N LEU A 3 6.79 -2.51 -1.06
CA LEU A 3 6.64 -1.11 -0.62
C LEU A 3 7.17 -0.10 -1.66
N LYS A 4 8.26 -0.43 -2.35
CA LYS A 4 8.84 0.43 -3.39
C LYS A 4 7.87 0.56 -4.58
N ASP A 5 7.15 -0.52 -4.91
CA ASP A 5 6.17 -0.50 -5.99
C ASP A 5 4.94 0.34 -5.61
N PHE A 6 4.51 0.32 -4.35
CA PHE A 6 3.43 1.19 -3.86
C PHE A 6 3.80 2.66 -4.05
N ILE A 7 4.97 3.07 -3.57
CA ILE A 7 5.47 4.45 -3.68
C ILE A 7 5.59 4.85 -5.15
N LYS A 8 6.19 4.01 -5.99
CA LYS A 8 6.36 4.29 -7.42
C LYS A 8 5.00 4.49 -8.12
N ASN A 9 4.01 3.64 -7.81
CA ASN A 9 2.68 3.76 -8.40
C ASN A 9 1.99 5.06 -7.96
N MET A 10 2.10 5.43 -6.68
CA MET A 10 1.56 6.68 -6.16
C MET A 10 2.24 7.89 -6.81
N GLU A 11 3.56 7.94 -6.88
CA GLU A 11 4.30 9.01 -7.57
C GLU A 11 3.91 9.12 -9.04
N THR A 12 3.70 8.00 -9.73
CA THR A 12 3.27 8.00 -11.13
C THR A 12 1.85 8.56 -11.27
N SER A 13 0.96 8.26 -10.32
CA SER A 13 -0.40 8.81 -10.24
C SER A 13 -0.39 10.33 -10.01
N ILE A 14 0.36 10.81 -9.01
CA ILE A 14 0.51 12.25 -8.69
C ILE A 14 1.04 13.03 -9.91
N ASN A 15 2.02 12.47 -10.61
CA ASN A 15 2.59 13.11 -11.80
C ASN A 15 1.67 13.05 -13.03
N ASN A 16 0.43 12.57 -12.91
CA ASN A 16 -0.52 12.37 -14.02
C ASN A 16 0.04 11.51 -15.17
N LYS A 17 0.96 10.59 -14.86
CA LYS A 17 1.63 9.73 -15.85
C LYS A 17 0.91 8.39 -16.05
N THR A 18 -0.19 8.15 -15.35
CA THR A 18 -0.99 6.92 -15.46
C THR A 18 -2.46 7.20 -15.21
N SER A 19 -3.33 6.41 -15.84
CA SER A 19 -4.78 6.36 -15.55
C SER A 19 -5.15 5.27 -14.54
N LEU A 20 -4.16 4.52 -14.03
CA LEU A 20 -4.35 3.45 -13.06
C LEU A 20 -5.00 3.99 -11.78
N LYS A 21 -6.18 3.45 -11.42
CA LYS A 21 -6.91 3.83 -10.20
C LYS A 21 -6.72 2.86 -9.03
N MET A 22 -6.34 1.61 -9.31
CA MET A 22 -6.14 0.58 -8.28
C MET A 22 -5.13 -0.43 -8.76
N ALA A 23 -4.14 -0.76 -7.91
CA ALA A 23 -3.22 -1.86 -8.11
C ALA A 23 -3.55 -2.96 -7.10
N LEU A 24 -3.91 -4.15 -7.58
CA LEU A 24 -4.24 -5.29 -6.72
C LEU A 24 -3.10 -6.31 -6.78
N TYR A 25 -2.59 -6.68 -5.61
CA TYR A 25 -1.50 -7.64 -5.46
C TYR A 25 -2.04 -8.88 -4.74
N SER A 26 -2.08 -10.01 -5.45
CA SER A 26 -2.37 -11.31 -4.82
C SER A 26 -1.14 -11.74 -4.04
N ALA A 27 -1.29 -11.98 -2.73
CA ALA A 27 -0.20 -12.16 -1.81
C ALA A 27 -0.53 -13.20 -0.73
N HIS A 28 0.48 -13.56 0.06
CA HIS A 28 0.37 -14.47 1.19
C HIS A 28 0.45 -13.72 2.52
N GLU A 29 0.07 -14.38 3.61
CA GLU A 29 0.12 -13.88 4.99
C GLU A 29 1.51 -13.32 5.36
N VAL A 30 2.58 -13.95 4.85
CA VAL A 30 3.96 -13.46 5.04
C VAL A 30 4.21 -12.09 4.40
N ASN A 31 3.53 -11.76 3.30
CA ASN A 31 3.63 -10.44 2.67
C ASN A 31 2.94 -9.36 3.52
N ILE A 32 1.76 -9.68 4.07
CA ILE A 32 1.02 -8.80 4.97
C ILE A 32 1.86 -8.52 6.22
N ALA A 33 2.33 -9.57 6.90
CA ALA A 33 3.19 -9.43 8.08
C ALA A 33 4.47 -8.64 7.79
N SER A 34 5.08 -8.88 6.62
CA SER A 34 6.29 -8.14 6.21
C SER A 34 6.02 -6.65 5.98
N ILE A 35 4.92 -6.28 5.31
CA ILE A 35 4.57 -4.86 5.10
C ILE A 35 4.31 -4.18 6.44
N LEU A 36 3.45 -4.77 7.27
CA LEU A 36 3.11 -4.22 8.58
C LEU A 36 4.37 -4.09 9.46
N GLY A 37 5.29 -5.06 9.37
CA GLY A 37 6.56 -5.05 10.09
C GLY A 37 7.48 -3.93 9.67
N VAL A 38 7.60 -3.68 8.35
CA VAL A 38 8.38 -2.54 7.82
C VAL A 38 7.75 -1.20 8.21
N LEU A 39 6.43 -1.13 8.29
CA LEU A 39 5.71 0.07 8.73
C LEU A 39 5.72 0.25 10.27
N GLY A 40 6.23 -0.71 11.03
CA GLY A 40 6.31 -0.64 12.49
C GLY A 40 4.96 -0.80 13.21
N VAL A 41 3.93 -1.30 12.52
CA VAL A 41 2.56 -1.47 13.04
C VAL A 41 2.13 -2.93 13.11
N TYR A 42 3.06 -3.87 12.90
CA TYR A 42 2.76 -5.29 13.02
C TYR A 42 2.60 -5.72 14.47
N GLU A 43 1.47 -6.32 14.77
CA GLU A 43 1.23 -7.06 16.02
C GLU A 43 1.52 -8.54 15.80
N ALA A 44 2.08 -9.22 16.80
CA ALA A 44 2.50 -10.62 16.68
C ALA A 44 1.30 -11.59 16.58
N HIS A 45 0.77 -11.75 15.38
CA HIS A 45 -0.33 -12.66 15.05
C HIS A 45 -0.22 -13.13 13.59
N MET A 46 -0.85 -14.25 13.27
CA MET A 46 -0.98 -14.69 11.88
C MET A 46 -2.15 -13.96 11.22
N PRO A 47 -1.96 -13.28 10.07
CA PRO A 47 -3.08 -12.71 9.32
C PRO A 47 -4.12 -13.77 8.96
N GLU A 48 -5.39 -13.47 9.20
CA GLU A 48 -6.50 -14.37 8.88
C GLU A 48 -6.71 -14.49 7.36
N TYR A 49 -7.44 -15.53 6.93
CA TYR A 49 -7.83 -15.67 5.53
C TYR A 49 -8.58 -14.43 5.04
N SER A 50 -8.29 -14.02 3.80
CA SER A 50 -8.84 -12.80 3.18
C SER A 50 -8.47 -11.49 3.87
N SER A 51 -7.48 -11.48 4.76
CA SER A 51 -6.86 -10.23 5.24
C SER A 51 -6.25 -9.44 4.08
N ALA A 52 -6.30 -8.11 4.17
CA ALA A 52 -5.74 -7.21 3.17
C ALA A 52 -5.07 -6.00 3.82
N VAL A 53 -4.03 -5.50 3.17
CA VAL A 53 -3.46 -4.17 3.46
C VAL A 53 -3.92 -3.25 2.33
N ILE A 54 -4.67 -2.21 2.69
CA ILE A 54 -5.14 -1.18 1.76
C ILE A 54 -4.30 0.06 2.05
N VAL A 55 -3.68 0.61 1.00
CA VAL A 55 -2.90 1.85 1.10
C VAL A 55 -3.50 2.84 0.11
N GLU A 56 -4.00 3.95 0.62
CA GLU A 56 -4.77 4.92 -0.15
C GLU A 56 -3.95 6.18 -0.41
N LEU A 57 -3.86 6.59 -1.67
CA LEU A 57 -3.38 7.92 -2.04
C LEU A 57 -4.58 8.87 -2.12
N LEU A 58 -4.56 9.88 -1.27
CA LEU A 58 -5.61 10.87 -1.11
C LEU A 58 -5.08 12.26 -1.48
N GLU A 59 -5.96 13.14 -1.94
CA GLU A 59 -5.65 14.53 -2.29
C GLU A 59 -6.68 15.45 -1.65
N ASP A 60 -6.21 16.52 -1.01
CA ASP A 60 -7.02 17.61 -0.50
C ASP A 60 -6.40 18.98 -0.84
N ASN A 61 -6.97 20.06 -0.30
CA ASN A 61 -6.47 21.43 -0.55
C ASN A 61 -5.03 21.68 -0.06
N SER A 62 -4.50 20.83 0.82
CA SER A 62 -3.13 20.91 1.36
C SER A 62 -2.13 20.06 0.59
N GLY A 63 -2.59 19.18 -0.30
CA GLY A 63 -1.77 18.35 -1.17
C GLY A 63 -2.13 16.88 -1.09
N HIS A 64 -1.14 16.02 -1.33
CA HIS A 64 -1.30 14.57 -1.37
C HIS A 64 -0.85 13.93 -0.05
N PHE A 65 -1.60 12.93 0.42
CA PHE A 65 -1.25 12.16 1.63
C PHE A 65 -1.62 10.68 1.48
N VAL A 66 -1.04 9.85 2.35
CA VAL A 66 -1.22 8.39 2.35
C VAL A 66 -1.92 7.96 3.64
N ARG A 67 -2.91 7.07 3.51
CA ARG A 67 -3.62 6.41 4.62
C ARG A 67 -3.51 4.90 4.52
#